data_AF-A0A2A5DXQ3-F1
#
_entry.id   AF-A0A2A5DXQ3-F1
#
_cell.length_a   1.000
_cell.length_b   1.000
_cell.length_c   1.000
_cell.angle_alpha   90.00
_cell.angle_beta   90.00
_cell.angle_gamma   90.00
#
_symmetry.space_group_name_H-M   'P 1'
#
loop_
_entity.id
_entity.type
_entity.pdbx_description
1 polymer ?
#
loop_
_entity_poly.entity_id
_entity_poly.type
_entity_poly.pdbx_seq_one_letter_code
_entity_poly.pdbx_strand_id
1 'polypeptide(L)'
;MKTLKVLLFSFSILLLNDVELFSAGKKGLQLPKSISKNLTLKGRKAPYLLNGSMVIEKGAKLTLLPGVIIKGTTASSDIRVHGELNILGKKKSPVKLLNIRNIFFINAKCNLTNFYTTSNFIKFEGSTSGVIKNGSFAPNGYHKHAKVMITAPTSGLLYYENVLFRDKNIVLVKTNLPDSFENLKFNKCAFLLGKTNKKTDKYIIRKMPTEIFAFGTKCDTQMQIGYNAMNWKFKKVTINDWHIYDKGIKETIKGMVKSQKSLKIKFSKKKLSKYSLDKKVK
;
A
#
# COMPACT_ATOMS: atom_id res chain seq x y z
N MET A 1 -51.87 -33.10 -37.42
CA MET A 1 -50.78 -33.50 -36.49
C MET A 1 -49.79 -32.34 -36.40
N LYS A 2 -49.77 -31.62 -35.26
CA LYS A 2 -48.97 -30.40 -35.06
C LYS A 2 -47.51 -30.79 -34.76
N THR A 3 -46.59 -30.48 -35.66
CA THR A 3 -45.15 -30.66 -35.43
C THR A 3 -44.58 -29.44 -34.71
N LEU A 4 -44.12 -29.68 -33.48
CA LEU A 4 -43.52 -28.72 -32.56
C LEU A 4 -42.12 -28.31 -33.07
N LYS A 5 -41.95 -27.06 -33.54
CA LYS A 5 -40.64 -26.46 -33.80
C LYS A 5 -40.02 -26.04 -32.47
N VAL A 6 -39.09 -26.85 -31.94
CA VAL A 6 -38.24 -26.46 -30.82
C VAL A 6 -37.04 -25.70 -31.38
N LEU A 7 -36.97 -24.40 -31.05
CA LEU A 7 -35.81 -23.55 -31.28
C LEU A 7 -34.64 -24.04 -30.41
N LEU A 8 -33.57 -24.54 -31.03
CA LEU A 8 -32.29 -24.77 -30.37
C LEU A 8 -31.52 -23.44 -30.34
N PHE A 9 -31.64 -22.70 -29.23
CA PHE A 9 -30.71 -21.62 -28.89
C PHE A 9 -29.40 -22.26 -28.41
N SER A 10 -28.37 -22.25 -29.25
CA SER A 10 -27.03 -22.67 -28.88
C SER A 10 -26.41 -21.64 -27.93
N PHE A 11 -26.59 -21.85 -26.63
CA PHE A 11 -25.92 -21.08 -25.58
C PHE A 11 -24.53 -21.68 -25.37
N SER A 12 -23.54 -21.21 -26.15
CA SER A 12 -22.14 -21.63 -25.97
C SER A 12 -21.56 -21.00 -24.69
N ILE A 13 -21.77 -21.68 -23.57
CA ILE A 13 -21.03 -21.44 -22.32
C ILE A 13 -19.60 -21.96 -22.54
N LEU A 14 -18.68 -21.06 -22.87
CA LEU A 14 -17.24 -21.32 -22.83
C LEU A 14 -16.79 -21.25 -21.36
N LEU A 15 -16.78 -22.40 -20.70
CA LEU A 15 -16.14 -22.61 -19.42
C LEU A 15 -14.74 -23.23 -19.61
N LEU A 16 -13.80 -22.63 -18.89
CA LEU A 16 -12.59 -23.22 -18.30
C LEU A 16 -11.41 -23.56 -19.23
N ASN A 17 -10.45 -22.63 -19.28
CA ASN A 17 -9.05 -23.02 -19.38
C ASN A 17 -8.58 -23.41 -17.97
N ASP A 18 -8.61 -24.70 -17.67
CA ASP A 18 -8.00 -25.26 -16.48
C ASP A 18 -6.48 -25.11 -16.57
N VAL A 19 -5.93 -24.19 -15.77
CA VAL A 19 -4.54 -24.29 -15.36
C VAL A 19 -4.54 -25.31 -14.23
N GLU A 20 -4.07 -26.53 -14.52
CA GLU A 20 -3.86 -27.58 -13.53
C GLU A 20 -2.95 -27.08 -12.41
N LEU A 21 -3.57 -26.69 -11.29
CA LEU A 21 -2.88 -26.40 -10.04
C LEU A 21 -2.84 -27.69 -9.24
N PHE A 22 -1.75 -28.44 -9.44
CA PHE A 22 -1.52 -29.74 -8.84
C PHE A 22 -1.60 -29.75 -7.30
N SER A 23 -2.20 -30.86 -6.83
CA SER A 23 -2.22 -31.47 -5.49
C SER A 23 -3.11 -30.84 -4.41
N ALA A 24 -4.24 -31.52 -4.18
CA ALA A 24 -5.00 -31.49 -2.94
C ALA A 24 -4.18 -32.14 -1.81
N GLY A 25 -3.75 -31.31 -0.88
CA GLY A 25 -3.22 -31.68 0.43
C GLY A 25 -3.23 -30.44 1.32
N LYS A 26 -3.09 -30.59 2.64
CA LYS A 26 -2.98 -29.48 3.63
C LYS A 26 -1.74 -28.57 3.42
N LYS A 27 -1.14 -28.57 2.24
CA LYS A 27 0.02 -27.76 1.83
C LYS A 27 -0.45 -26.52 1.05
N GLY A 28 0.25 -25.41 1.23
CA GLY A 28 -0.07 -24.17 0.51
C GLY A 28 0.13 -24.34 -1.00
N LEU A 29 -0.59 -23.55 -1.80
CA LEU A 29 -0.53 -23.65 -3.26
C LEU A 29 0.57 -22.74 -3.80
N GLN A 30 1.52 -23.31 -4.54
CA GLN A 30 2.64 -22.53 -5.08
C GLN A 30 2.16 -21.54 -6.14
N LEU A 31 2.53 -20.28 -6.01
CA LEU A 31 2.33 -19.27 -7.03
C LEU A 31 3.32 -19.47 -8.19
N PRO A 32 2.90 -19.19 -9.43
CA PRO A 32 3.82 -19.20 -10.56
C PRO A 32 4.87 -18.09 -10.41
N LYS A 33 6.05 -18.29 -11.01
CA LYS A 33 7.11 -17.27 -11.05
C LYS A 33 6.74 -16.07 -11.93
N SER A 34 5.87 -16.27 -12.92
CA SER A 34 5.36 -15.21 -13.77
C SER A 34 3.85 -15.35 -14.00
N ILE A 35 3.17 -14.21 -14.10
CA ILE A 35 1.76 -14.08 -14.45
C ILE A 35 1.71 -13.21 -15.72
N SER A 36 1.55 -13.85 -16.87
CA SER A 36 1.49 -13.23 -18.20
C SER A 36 0.06 -13.01 -18.71
N LYS A 37 -0.94 -13.59 -18.02
CA LYS A 37 -2.38 -13.44 -18.32
C LYS A 37 -3.15 -13.08 -17.05
N ASN A 38 -4.41 -12.69 -17.21
CA ASN A 38 -5.28 -12.40 -16.08
C ASN A 38 -5.43 -13.62 -15.18
N LEU A 39 -5.11 -13.45 -13.90
CA LEU A 39 -5.24 -14.48 -12.86
C LEU A 39 -6.06 -13.93 -11.70
N THR A 40 -7.06 -14.71 -11.25
CA THR A 40 -7.85 -14.37 -10.07
C THR A 40 -7.68 -15.45 -9.00
N LEU A 41 -7.24 -15.05 -7.82
CA LEU A 41 -7.10 -15.93 -6.65
C LEU A 41 -8.28 -15.75 -5.70
N LYS A 42 -8.84 -16.86 -5.23
CA LYS A 42 -9.95 -16.91 -4.27
C LYS A 42 -9.42 -17.18 -2.87
N GLY A 43 -10.11 -16.66 -1.85
CA GLY A 43 -9.82 -17.00 -0.46
C GLY A 43 -9.96 -18.51 -0.24
N ARG A 44 -9.04 -19.10 0.53
CA ARG A 44 -9.01 -20.53 0.85
C ARG A 44 -8.32 -20.76 2.20
N LYS A 45 -8.50 -21.95 2.79
CA LYS A 45 -7.92 -22.31 4.10
C LYS A 45 -6.38 -22.29 4.10
N ALA A 46 -5.75 -22.89 3.08
CA ALA A 46 -4.29 -22.96 2.98
C ALA A 46 -3.74 -21.79 2.15
N PRO A 47 -2.67 -21.10 2.59
CA PRO A 47 -2.16 -19.93 1.88
C PRO A 47 -1.65 -20.28 0.48
N TYR A 48 -1.57 -19.27 -0.38
CA TYR A 48 -0.73 -19.33 -1.58
C TYR A 48 0.72 -19.06 -1.16
N LEU A 49 1.64 -19.89 -1.63
CA LEU A 49 3.06 -19.81 -1.28
C LEU A 49 3.82 -19.07 -2.38
N LEU A 50 4.59 -18.07 -1.97
CA LEU A 50 5.53 -17.39 -2.83
C LEU A 50 6.92 -17.91 -2.50
N ASN A 51 7.50 -18.69 -3.42
CA ASN A 51 8.85 -19.24 -3.29
C ASN A 51 9.77 -18.50 -4.26
N GLY A 52 10.56 -17.57 -3.74
CA GLY A 52 11.35 -16.65 -4.56
C GLY A 52 10.51 -15.53 -5.16
N SER A 53 10.95 -15.01 -6.31
CA SER A 53 10.31 -13.85 -6.92
C SER A 53 9.15 -14.24 -7.84
N MET A 54 8.05 -13.48 -7.78
CA MET A 54 6.95 -13.51 -8.75
C MET A 54 6.87 -12.20 -9.51
N VAL A 55 6.60 -12.28 -10.81
CA VAL A 55 6.38 -11.14 -11.69
C VAL A 55 4.94 -11.14 -12.21
N ILE A 56 4.26 -9.99 -12.14
CA ILE A 56 3.02 -9.73 -12.89
C ILE A 56 3.43 -8.90 -14.10
N GLU A 57 3.43 -9.53 -15.27
CA GLU A 57 3.95 -8.92 -16.49
C GLU A 57 3.08 -7.77 -16.98
N LYS A 58 3.66 -6.92 -17.83
CA LYS A 58 2.92 -5.82 -18.48
C LYS A 58 1.75 -6.40 -19.28
N GLY A 59 0.57 -5.81 -19.14
CA GLY A 59 -0.65 -6.29 -19.80
C GLY A 59 -1.39 -7.40 -19.03
N ALA A 60 -0.75 -8.04 -18.04
CA ALA A 60 -1.39 -9.01 -17.17
C ALA A 60 -2.01 -8.35 -15.92
N LYS A 61 -2.99 -9.05 -15.32
CA LYS A 61 -3.65 -8.61 -14.09
C LYS A 61 -3.73 -9.74 -13.07
N LEU A 62 -3.25 -9.51 -11.86
CA LEU A 62 -3.51 -10.38 -10.71
C LEU A 62 -4.61 -9.77 -9.85
N THR A 63 -5.70 -10.51 -9.63
CA THR A 63 -6.79 -10.11 -8.73
C THR A 63 -6.84 -11.03 -7.52
N LEU A 64 -6.70 -10.47 -6.33
CA LEU A 64 -6.80 -11.16 -5.04
C LEU A 64 -8.15 -10.83 -4.41
N LEU A 65 -9.04 -11.83 -4.34
CA LEU A 65 -10.38 -11.69 -3.75
C LEU A 65 -10.32 -11.75 -2.21
N PRO A 66 -11.42 -11.39 -1.50
CA PRO A 66 -11.45 -11.41 -0.04
C PRO A 66 -10.95 -12.73 0.57
N GLY A 67 -10.14 -12.61 1.63
CA GLY A 67 -9.61 -13.76 2.37
C GLY A 67 -8.42 -14.46 1.73
N VAL A 68 -7.91 -14.00 0.57
CA VAL A 68 -6.65 -14.49 0.02
C VAL A 68 -5.50 -14.20 0.99
N ILE A 69 -4.67 -15.22 1.24
CA ILE A 69 -3.41 -15.10 1.97
C ILE A 69 -2.29 -15.56 1.03
N ILE A 70 -1.36 -14.67 0.72
CA ILE A 70 -0.07 -15.00 0.09
C ILE A 70 1.00 -14.96 1.17
N LYS A 71 1.81 -16.01 1.26
CA LYS A 71 2.91 -16.12 2.24
C LYS A 71 4.23 -16.37 1.51
N GLY A 72 5.20 -15.47 1.69
CA GLY A 72 6.58 -15.71 1.30
C GLY A 72 7.18 -16.84 2.13
N THR A 73 7.87 -17.77 1.48
CA THR A 73 8.49 -18.94 2.11
C THR A 73 10.02 -18.86 2.13
N THR A 74 10.61 -17.88 1.46
CA THR A 74 12.06 -17.71 1.35
C THR A 74 12.49 -16.27 1.64
N ALA A 75 13.78 -16.08 1.93
CA ALA A 75 14.35 -14.74 2.05
C ALA A 75 14.26 -13.93 0.74
N SER A 76 14.10 -14.57 -0.41
CA SER A 76 13.99 -13.94 -1.74
C SER A 76 12.54 -13.77 -2.23
N SER A 77 11.56 -13.89 -1.34
CA SER A 77 10.13 -13.80 -1.66
C SER A 77 9.71 -12.39 -2.07
N ASP A 78 9.87 -12.04 -3.34
CA ASP A 78 9.55 -10.70 -3.88
C ASP A 78 8.33 -10.74 -4.81
N ILE A 79 7.62 -9.62 -4.87
CA ILE A 79 6.57 -9.38 -5.87
C ILE A 79 6.98 -8.19 -6.73
N ARG A 80 7.05 -8.39 -8.05
CA ARG A 80 7.27 -7.33 -9.04
C ARG A 80 6.01 -7.16 -9.88
N VAL A 81 5.48 -5.95 -9.92
CA VAL A 81 4.28 -5.61 -10.67
C VAL A 81 4.68 -4.67 -11.80
N HIS A 82 4.55 -5.15 -13.03
CA HIS A 82 4.64 -4.34 -14.26
C HIS A 82 3.28 -4.18 -14.95
N GLY A 83 2.33 -5.09 -14.66
CA GLY A 83 0.94 -4.99 -15.08
C GLY A 83 0.03 -4.37 -14.02
N GLU A 84 -1.03 -5.08 -13.66
CA GLU A 84 -2.04 -4.63 -12.69
C GLU A 84 -2.14 -5.58 -11.49
N LEU A 85 -2.14 -5.01 -10.28
CA LEU A 85 -2.44 -5.74 -9.05
C LEU A 85 -3.71 -5.18 -8.40
N ASN A 86 -4.75 -6.01 -8.35
CA ASN A 86 -5.99 -5.71 -7.66
C ASN A 86 -6.10 -6.53 -6.38
N ILE A 87 -6.16 -5.86 -5.24
CA ILE A 87 -6.48 -6.47 -3.96
C ILE A 87 -7.86 -5.99 -3.55
N LEU A 88 -8.83 -6.91 -3.55
CA LEU A 88 -10.25 -6.61 -3.35
C LEU A 88 -10.74 -7.16 -2.01
N GLY A 89 -9.98 -6.92 -0.93
CA GLY A 89 -10.34 -7.40 0.40
C GLY A 89 -11.63 -6.77 0.95
N LYS A 90 -12.19 -7.39 1.99
CA LYS A 90 -13.31 -6.85 2.79
C LYS A 90 -12.85 -6.61 4.22
N LYS A 91 -13.47 -5.67 4.95
CA LYS A 91 -13.13 -5.38 6.36
C LYS A 91 -13.08 -6.65 7.24
N LYS A 92 -14.05 -7.55 7.09
CA LYS A 92 -14.14 -8.83 7.83
C LYS A 92 -13.26 -9.94 7.24
N SER A 93 -12.79 -9.79 6.01
CA SER A 93 -11.99 -10.79 5.29
C SER A 93 -10.94 -10.07 4.42
N PRO A 94 -9.93 -9.45 5.07
CA PRO A 94 -8.91 -8.70 4.36
C PRO A 94 -7.99 -9.65 3.59
N VAL A 95 -7.37 -9.15 2.52
CA VAL A 95 -6.29 -9.87 1.85
C VAL A 95 -4.98 -9.67 2.62
N LYS A 96 -4.21 -10.74 2.79
CA LYS A 96 -2.94 -10.69 3.54
C LYS A 96 -1.77 -11.08 2.65
N LEU A 97 -0.78 -10.19 2.55
CA LEU A 97 0.53 -10.48 1.96
C LEU A 97 1.54 -10.57 3.10
N LEU A 98 1.97 -11.78 3.43
CA LEU A 98 2.76 -12.05 4.63
C LEU A 98 4.17 -12.50 4.28
N ASN A 99 5.15 -12.05 5.06
CA ASN A 99 6.54 -12.47 4.92
C ASN A 99 7.12 -12.21 3.52
N ILE A 100 6.70 -11.12 2.88
CA ILE A 100 7.22 -10.71 1.57
C ILE A 100 8.51 -9.95 1.83
N ARG A 101 9.61 -10.21 1.12
CA ARG A 101 10.80 -9.39 1.27
C ARG A 101 10.56 -8.01 0.66
N ASN A 102 10.33 -7.96 -0.65
CA ASN A 102 10.14 -6.70 -1.36
C ASN A 102 8.89 -6.72 -2.25
N ILE A 103 8.23 -5.57 -2.38
CA ILE A 103 7.14 -5.35 -3.34
C ILE A 103 7.51 -4.15 -4.20
N PHE A 104 7.58 -4.35 -5.51
CA PHE A 104 7.91 -3.31 -6.48
C PHE A 104 6.74 -3.10 -7.42
N PHE A 105 6.28 -1.87 -7.53
CA PHE A 105 5.33 -1.42 -8.55
C PHE A 105 6.09 -0.52 -9.53
N ILE A 106 6.19 -0.95 -10.78
CA ILE A 106 7.06 -0.36 -11.80
C ILE A 106 6.21 -0.04 -13.02
N ASN A 107 5.86 1.24 -13.22
CA ASN A 107 4.89 1.65 -14.25
C ASN A 107 3.57 0.87 -14.20
N ALA A 108 3.14 0.49 -13.00
CA ALA A 108 2.05 -0.46 -12.78
C ALA A 108 0.73 0.23 -12.41
N LYS A 109 -0.37 -0.53 -12.52
CA LYS A 109 -1.65 -0.16 -11.93
C LYS A 109 -1.86 -0.91 -10.61
N CYS A 110 -2.32 -0.22 -9.57
CA CYS A 110 -2.62 -0.86 -8.29
C CYS A 110 -3.94 -0.40 -7.67
N ASN A 111 -4.85 -1.33 -7.41
CA ASN A 111 -6.09 -1.04 -6.68
C ASN A 111 -6.15 -1.93 -5.44
N LEU A 112 -5.71 -1.41 -4.30
CA LEU A 112 -5.51 -2.20 -3.08
C LEU A 112 -6.52 -1.79 -2.02
N THR A 113 -7.38 -2.70 -1.58
CA THR A 113 -8.48 -2.41 -0.66
C THR A 113 -8.53 -3.43 0.46
N ASN A 114 -8.66 -2.96 1.72
CA ASN A 114 -8.78 -3.80 2.92
C ASN A 114 -7.71 -4.90 2.95
N PHE A 115 -6.46 -4.48 3.03
CA PHE A 115 -5.30 -5.38 2.97
C PHE A 115 -4.39 -5.21 4.17
N TYR A 116 -3.59 -6.24 4.42
CA TYR A 116 -2.49 -6.18 5.37
C TYR A 116 -1.24 -6.79 4.74
N THR A 117 -0.15 -6.02 4.73
CA THR A 117 1.10 -6.44 4.12
C THR A 117 2.24 -6.34 5.12
N THR A 118 3.01 -7.42 5.29
CA THR A 118 4.32 -7.39 5.94
C THR A 118 5.42 -7.51 4.90
N SER A 119 6.28 -6.49 4.83
CA SER A 119 7.45 -6.53 3.97
C SER A 119 8.65 -5.79 4.52
N ASN A 120 9.84 -5.97 3.94
CA ASN A 120 10.97 -5.09 4.23
C ASN A 120 10.83 -3.82 3.40
N PHE A 121 10.75 -3.98 2.09
CA PHE A 121 10.77 -2.87 1.14
C PHE A 121 9.50 -2.82 0.30
N ILE A 122 8.99 -1.61 0.08
CA ILE A 122 7.94 -1.35 -0.91
C ILE A 122 8.38 -0.18 -1.76
N LYS A 123 8.28 -0.31 -3.08
CA LYS A 123 8.63 0.75 -4.03
C LYS A 123 7.47 0.99 -5.00
N PHE A 124 7.09 2.25 -5.15
CA PHE A 124 6.24 2.74 -6.22
C PHE A 124 7.10 3.64 -7.11
N GLU A 125 7.30 3.27 -8.37
CA GLU A 125 8.18 3.98 -9.30
C GLU A 125 7.57 4.22 -10.68
N GLY A 126 8.12 5.21 -11.39
CA GLY A 126 7.67 5.60 -12.72
C GLY A 126 6.22 6.11 -12.70
N SER A 127 5.44 5.75 -13.72
CA SER A 127 4.02 6.14 -13.86
C SER A 127 3.06 5.26 -13.05
N THR A 128 3.53 4.65 -11.96
CA THR A 128 2.70 3.77 -11.13
C THR A 128 1.53 4.53 -10.54
N SER A 129 0.30 4.10 -10.80
CA SER A 129 -0.92 4.82 -10.37
C SER A 129 -2.02 3.87 -9.88
N GLY A 130 -3.00 4.43 -9.18
CA GLY A 130 -4.15 3.72 -8.67
C GLY A 130 -4.53 4.12 -7.24
N VAL A 131 -5.44 3.35 -6.64
CA VAL A 131 -6.03 3.67 -5.32
C VAL A 131 -5.68 2.61 -4.29
N ILE A 132 -5.11 3.03 -3.18
CA ILE A 132 -4.72 2.20 -2.05
C ILE A 132 -5.54 2.64 -0.84
N LYS A 133 -6.47 1.80 -0.39
CA LYS A 133 -7.43 2.15 0.64
C LYS A 133 -7.60 1.12 1.75
N ASN A 134 -7.87 1.63 2.95
CA ASN A 134 -8.24 0.84 4.12
C ASN A 134 -7.24 -0.29 4.46
N GLY A 135 -5.95 -0.04 4.26
CA GLY A 135 -4.91 -1.07 4.39
C GLY A 135 -3.80 -0.72 5.37
N SER A 136 -2.83 -1.62 5.48
CA SER A 136 -1.63 -1.39 6.27
C SER A 136 -0.39 -1.98 5.61
N PHE A 137 0.67 -1.19 5.60
CA PHE A 137 2.03 -1.62 5.33
C PHE A 137 2.78 -1.72 6.66
N ALA A 138 3.28 -2.90 6.97
CA ALA A 138 4.03 -3.21 8.17
C ALA A 138 5.39 -3.84 7.79
N PRO A 139 6.38 -3.78 8.69
CA PRO A 139 7.62 -4.52 8.52
C PRO A 139 7.35 -6.03 8.49
N ASN A 140 8.13 -6.75 7.70
CA ASN A 140 8.42 -8.15 8.00
C ASN A 140 9.42 -8.17 9.17
N GLY A 141 9.49 -9.23 9.99
CA GLY A 141 10.22 -9.27 11.27
C GLY A 141 11.70 -8.83 11.26
N TYR A 142 12.27 -8.56 10.09
CA TYR A 142 13.55 -7.89 9.88
C TYR A 142 13.39 -6.35 9.77
N HIS A 143 13.46 -5.66 10.90
CA HIS A 143 13.04 -4.25 11.01
C HIS A 143 14.09 -3.21 10.58
N LYS A 144 15.39 -3.55 10.49
CA LYS A 144 16.47 -2.53 10.36
C LYS A 144 16.36 -1.67 9.10
N HIS A 145 15.79 -2.18 8.01
CA HIS A 145 15.70 -1.46 6.73
C HIS A 145 14.27 -1.35 6.18
N ALA A 146 13.26 -1.46 7.05
CA ALA A 146 11.87 -1.38 6.63
C ALA A 146 11.54 0.03 6.09
N LYS A 147 11.19 0.13 4.80
CA LYS A 147 10.86 1.41 4.16
C LYS A 147 9.85 1.29 3.02
N VAL A 148 9.17 2.40 2.75
CA VAL A 148 8.31 2.61 1.58
C VAL A 148 8.88 3.77 0.77
N MET A 149 9.30 3.48 -0.46
CA MET A 149 9.77 4.45 -1.44
C MET A 149 8.65 4.78 -2.43
N ILE A 150 8.35 6.05 -2.58
CA ILE A 150 7.24 6.52 -3.42
C ILE A 150 7.82 7.59 -4.36
N THR A 151 7.70 7.34 -5.66
CA THR A 151 7.91 8.35 -6.69
C THR A 151 6.55 8.93 -7.02
N ALA A 152 6.41 10.25 -7.03
CA ALA A 152 5.18 10.84 -7.55
C ALA A 152 5.03 10.46 -9.04
N PRO A 153 3.89 9.93 -9.47
CA PRO A 153 3.70 9.51 -10.86
C PRO A 153 3.85 10.70 -11.80
N THR A 154 4.47 10.50 -12.96
CA THR A 154 4.50 11.52 -14.02
C THR A 154 3.16 11.62 -14.77
N SER A 155 2.31 10.61 -14.63
CA SER A 155 0.96 10.54 -15.18
C SER A 155 0.08 9.68 -14.29
N GLY A 156 -1.23 9.97 -14.28
CA GLY A 156 -2.18 9.32 -13.37
C GLY A 156 -2.05 9.79 -11.91
N LEU A 157 -2.84 9.20 -11.03
CA LEU A 157 -2.88 9.52 -9.61
C LEU A 157 -2.57 8.27 -8.79
N LEU A 158 -1.63 8.37 -7.87
CA LEU A 158 -1.41 7.41 -6.79
C LEU A 158 -2.04 7.96 -5.51
N TYR A 159 -3.17 7.38 -5.13
CA TYR A 159 -4.00 7.87 -4.02
C TYR A 159 -4.01 6.88 -2.86
N TYR A 160 -3.62 7.35 -1.68
CA TYR A 160 -3.72 6.62 -0.43
C TYR A 160 -4.89 7.15 0.40
N GLU A 161 -5.84 6.30 0.74
CA GLU A 161 -6.98 6.67 1.58
C GLU A 161 -7.09 5.74 2.79
N ASN A 162 -6.98 6.28 4.00
CA ASN A 162 -7.08 5.48 5.22
C ASN A 162 -6.08 4.31 5.17
N VAL A 163 -4.80 4.64 5.05
CA VAL A 163 -3.70 3.68 4.99
C VAL A 163 -2.76 3.89 6.16
N LEU A 164 -2.40 2.79 6.83
CA LEU A 164 -1.41 2.79 7.89
C LEU A 164 -0.03 2.39 7.34
N PHE A 165 0.94 3.29 7.51
CA PHE A 165 2.36 3.01 7.36
C PHE A 165 2.94 2.82 8.76
N ARG A 166 3.09 1.55 9.16
CA ARG A 166 3.55 1.18 10.50
C ARG A 166 5.00 0.76 10.45
N ASP A 167 5.84 1.37 11.28
CA ASP A 167 7.24 1.02 11.46
C ASP A 167 8.04 0.97 10.13
N LYS A 168 7.82 1.98 9.30
CA LYS A 168 8.45 2.12 7.98
C LYS A 168 9.08 3.49 7.86
N ASN A 169 10.30 3.58 7.35
CA ASN A 169 10.76 4.87 6.81
C ASN A 169 9.93 5.20 5.57
N ILE A 170 9.54 6.46 5.44
CA ILE A 170 8.93 6.96 4.21
C ILE A 170 10.00 7.72 3.44
N VAL A 171 10.09 7.45 2.15
CA VAL A 171 11.02 8.12 1.25
C VAL A 171 10.23 8.55 0.03
N LEU A 172 10.23 9.86 -0.24
CA LEU A 172 9.69 10.40 -1.48
C LEU A 172 10.87 10.62 -2.44
N VAL A 173 10.78 10.07 -3.64
CA VAL A 173 11.87 10.03 -4.63
C VAL A 173 11.48 10.90 -5.82
N LYS A 174 12.39 11.78 -6.27
CA LYS A 174 12.19 12.65 -7.45
C LYS A 174 10.91 13.50 -7.39
N THR A 175 10.53 13.95 -6.20
CA THR A 175 9.34 14.78 -6.02
C THR A 175 9.62 16.20 -6.51
N ASN A 176 9.05 16.58 -7.64
CA ASN A 176 9.07 17.96 -8.11
C ASN A 176 7.80 18.68 -7.62
N LEU A 177 7.86 19.34 -6.48
CA LEU A 177 6.76 20.19 -6.00
C LEU A 177 6.91 21.60 -6.59
N PRO A 178 5.83 22.23 -7.08
CA PRO A 178 4.42 21.83 -6.92
C PRO A 178 3.88 20.88 -8.00
N ASP A 179 4.59 20.61 -9.08
CA ASP A 179 4.06 19.93 -10.27
C ASP A 179 3.48 18.55 -10.00
N SER A 180 4.10 17.82 -9.07
CA SER A 180 3.69 16.48 -8.65
C SER A 180 2.46 16.42 -7.74
N PHE A 181 1.92 17.58 -7.32
CA PHE A 181 0.85 17.68 -6.32
C PHE A 181 -0.44 16.97 -6.72
N GLU A 182 -0.79 16.98 -8.01
CA GLU A 182 -2.01 16.33 -8.49
C GLU A 182 -1.85 14.81 -8.68
N ASN A 183 -0.63 14.30 -8.70
CA ASN A 183 -0.34 12.90 -9.00
C ASN A 183 -0.14 12.02 -7.76
N LEU A 184 0.05 12.61 -6.57
CA LEU A 184 0.25 11.86 -5.32
C LEU A 184 -0.59 12.47 -4.21
N LYS A 185 -1.44 11.68 -3.55
CA LYS A 185 -2.29 12.17 -2.46
C LYS A 185 -2.37 11.17 -1.32
N PHE A 186 -2.32 11.67 -0.08
CA PHE A 186 -2.59 10.90 1.13
C PHE A 186 -3.77 11.52 1.86
N ASN A 187 -4.78 10.72 2.18
CA ASN A 187 -5.97 11.17 2.90
C ASN A 187 -6.26 10.22 4.07
N LYS A 188 -6.42 10.76 5.28
CA LYS A 188 -6.69 9.95 6.49
C LYS A 188 -5.62 8.87 6.76
N CYS A 189 -4.39 9.08 6.29
CA CYS A 189 -3.29 8.13 6.47
C CYS A 189 -2.62 8.32 7.84
N ALA A 190 -1.96 7.27 8.31
CA ALA A 190 -1.20 7.31 9.55
C ALA A 190 0.23 6.79 9.35
N PHE A 191 1.20 7.53 9.86
CA PHE A 191 2.63 7.24 9.81
C PHE A 191 3.11 6.97 11.24
N LEU A 192 3.05 5.72 11.68
CA LEU A 192 3.24 5.35 13.09
C LEU A 192 4.54 4.58 13.31
N LEU A 193 5.16 4.77 14.47
CA LEU A 193 6.35 4.03 14.87
C LEU A 193 5.99 2.61 15.32
N GLY A 194 6.95 1.69 15.22
CA GLY A 194 6.88 0.37 15.86
C GLY A 194 7.62 0.37 17.18
N LYS A 195 7.10 -0.38 18.16
CA LYS A 195 7.83 -0.65 19.41
C LYS A 195 8.94 -1.68 19.16
N THR A 196 10.16 -1.40 19.61
CA THR A 196 11.27 -2.38 19.62
C THR A 196 11.10 -3.42 20.72
N ASN A 197 10.53 -3.01 21.85
CA ASN A 197 10.33 -3.87 23.01
C ASN A 197 9.06 -3.43 23.75
N LYS A 198 8.15 -4.37 23.98
CA LYS A 198 6.88 -4.12 24.66
C LYS A 198 7.03 -3.79 26.15
N LYS A 199 8.16 -4.16 26.77
CA LYS A 199 8.46 -3.93 28.19
C LYS A 199 9.06 -2.55 28.44
N THR A 200 9.89 -2.05 27.52
CA THR A 200 10.61 -0.78 27.72
C THR A 200 10.00 0.40 26.97
N ASP A 201 8.91 0.18 26.22
CA ASP A 201 8.26 1.18 25.38
C ASP A 201 9.21 1.96 24.45
N LYS A 202 10.36 1.37 24.13
CA LYS A 202 11.31 1.92 23.16
C LYS A 202 10.72 1.78 21.75
N TYR A 203 10.88 2.82 20.94
CA TYR A 203 10.43 2.85 19.55
C TYR A 203 11.62 2.79 18.59
N ILE A 204 11.42 2.16 17.43
CA ILE A 204 12.37 2.33 16.32
C ILE A 204 12.13 3.71 15.75
N ILE A 205 13.17 4.54 15.73
CA ILE A 205 13.10 5.83 15.06
C ILE A 205 12.90 5.60 13.56
N ARG A 206 11.80 6.12 13.03
CA ARG A 206 11.52 6.18 11.59
C ARG A 206 11.44 7.62 11.14
N LYS A 207 11.91 7.86 9.92
CA LYS A 207 11.95 9.16 9.28
C LYS A 207 10.97 9.26 8.14
N MET A 208 10.50 10.48 7.91
CA MET A 208 9.60 10.86 6.83
C MET A 208 9.98 12.25 6.31
N PRO A 209 10.02 12.50 4.99
CA PRO A 209 10.39 13.81 4.45
C PRO A 209 9.29 14.86 4.68
N THR A 210 9.67 16.13 4.78
CA THR A 210 8.77 17.28 4.93
C THR A 210 7.73 17.42 3.82
N GLU A 211 8.08 17.01 2.61
CA GLU A 211 7.31 17.05 1.36
C GLU A 211 5.95 16.37 1.53
N ILE A 212 5.87 15.36 2.41
CA ILE A 212 4.63 14.64 2.66
C ILE A 212 3.53 15.54 3.23
N PHE A 213 3.89 16.62 3.93
CA PHE A 213 2.92 17.57 4.47
C PHE A 213 2.18 18.33 3.36
N ALA A 214 2.76 18.44 2.17
CA ALA A 214 2.05 18.96 1.01
C ALA A 214 0.99 17.94 0.54
N PHE A 215 1.38 16.67 0.36
CA PHE A 215 0.51 15.65 -0.20
C PHE A 215 -0.57 15.10 0.76
N GLY A 216 -0.41 15.31 2.07
CA GLY A 216 -1.26 14.70 3.08
C GLY A 216 -2.34 15.60 3.64
N THR A 217 -3.57 15.09 3.65
CA THR A 217 -4.75 15.72 4.26
C THR A 217 -5.35 14.80 5.32
N LYS A 218 -5.62 15.34 6.52
CA LYS A 218 -6.18 14.62 7.67
C LYS A 218 -5.30 13.45 8.13
N CYS A 219 -3.99 13.65 8.13
CA CYS A 219 -3.02 12.59 8.42
C CYS A 219 -2.49 12.64 9.86
N ASP A 220 -2.01 11.50 10.32
CA ASP A 220 -1.43 11.29 11.65
C ASP A 220 0.06 10.95 11.51
N THR A 221 0.95 11.49 12.36
CA THR A 221 2.35 11.05 12.39
C THR A 221 2.99 11.00 13.78
N GLN A 222 3.74 9.93 14.03
CA GLN A 222 4.70 9.78 15.13
C GLN A 222 6.15 9.74 14.64
N MET A 223 6.38 9.77 13.33
CA MET A 223 7.71 9.67 12.76
C MET A 223 8.50 10.96 12.99
N GLN A 224 9.81 10.83 13.08
CA GLN A 224 10.70 11.98 12.93
C GLN A 224 10.58 12.53 11.51
N ILE A 225 10.69 13.85 11.40
CA ILE A 225 10.66 14.52 10.11
C ILE A 225 12.09 14.78 9.67
N GLY A 226 12.43 14.35 8.46
CA GLY A 226 13.67 14.75 7.79
C GLY A 226 13.55 16.21 7.38
N TYR A 227 14.45 17.05 7.87
CA TYR A 227 14.39 18.49 7.68
C TYR A 227 14.95 18.90 6.32
N ASN A 228 14.05 19.27 5.41
CA ASN A 228 14.37 20.01 4.19
C ASN A 228 13.65 21.36 4.21
N ALA A 229 14.21 22.38 3.57
CA ALA A 229 13.54 23.66 3.42
C ALA A 229 12.27 23.50 2.56
N MET A 230 11.12 23.94 3.07
CA MET A 230 9.86 23.96 2.31
C MET A 230 9.84 25.20 1.40
N ASN A 231 10.58 25.19 0.29
CA ASN A 231 10.72 26.33 -0.63
C ASN A 231 9.74 26.31 -1.83
N TRP A 232 8.79 25.38 -1.85
CA TRP A 232 7.82 25.22 -2.95
C TRP A 232 6.72 26.28 -2.91
N LYS A 233 6.21 26.73 -4.06
CA LYS A 233 5.09 27.70 -4.11
C LYS A 233 3.90 27.09 -4.84
N PHE A 234 2.81 26.85 -4.12
CA PHE A 234 1.55 26.42 -4.72
C PHE A 234 0.77 27.61 -5.29
N LYS A 235 0.11 27.40 -6.44
CA LYS A 235 -0.78 28.41 -7.07
C LYS A 235 -1.97 28.76 -6.16
N LYS A 236 -2.46 27.78 -5.40
CA LYS A 236 -3.53 27.94 -4.42
C LYS A 236 -3.00 27.53 -3.05
N VAL A 237 -3.43 28.24 -2.01
CA VAL A 237 -3.08 27.89 -0.63
C VAL A 237 -3.68 26.53 -0.29
N THR A 238 -2.82 25.56 0.02
CA THR A 238 -3.26 24.23 0.46
C THR A 238 -3.42 24.22 1.98
N ILE A 239 -4.57 23.76 2.48
CA ILE A 239 -4.83 23.63 3.92
C ILE A 239 -4.89 22.15 4.27
N ASN A 240 -3.93 21.70 5.07
CA ASN A 240 -3.78 20.30 5.43
C ASN A 240 -3.93 20.11 6.94
N ASP A 241 -4.83 19.20 7.32
CA ASP A 241 -5.03 18.81 8.72
C ASP A 241 -4.03 17.72 9.09
N TRP A 242 -3.26 17.94 10.15
CA TRP A 242 -2.31 16.96 10.67
C TRP A 242 -2.41 16.82 12.18
N HIS A 243 -2.42 15.58 12.65
CA HIS A 243 -2.17 15.28 14.06
C HIS A 243 -0.74 14.78 14.24
N ILE A 244 0.05 15.53 15.01
CA ILE A 244 1.44 15.22 15.31
C ILE A 244 1.51 14.87 16.78
N TYR A 245 1.98 13.66 17.06
CA TYR A 245 1.93 13.10 18.41
C TYR A 245 3.00 13.69 19.32
N ASP A 246 4.18 13.95 18.78
CA ASP A 246 5.29 14.50 19.53
C ASP A 246 5.22 16.03 19.57
N LYS A 247 5.30 16.60 20.78
CA LYS A 247 5.19 18.05 21.00
C LYS A 247 6.37 18.81 20.40
N GLY A 248 7.60 18.29 20.52
CA GLY A 248 8.80 18.94 19.99
C GLY A 248 8.74 19.03 18.47
N ILE A 249 8.49 17.89 17.81
CA ILE A 249 8.32 17.80 16.36
C ILE A 249 7.21 18.76 15.89
N LYS A 250 6.09 18.82 16.64
CA LYS A 250 4.99 19.75 16.33
C LYS A 250 5.42 21.21 16.36
N GLU A 251 6.18 21.66 17.36
CA GLU A 251 6.68 23.04 17.42
C GLU A 251 7.69 23.33 16.30
N THR A 252 8.57 22.39 15.97
CA THR A 252 9.48 22.54 14.83
C THR A 252 8.72 22.71 13.52
N ILE A 253 7.71 21.88 13.25
CA ILE A 253 6.91 21.98 12.02
C ILE A 253 6.09 23.28 12.00
N LYS A 254 5.56 23.75 13.13
CA LYS A 254 4.92 25.07 13.21
C LYS A 254 5.87 26.18 12.75
N GLY A 255 7.13 26.16 13.18
CA GLY A 255 8.15 27.10 12.73
C GLY A 255 8.36 27.04 11.21
N MET A 256 8.49 25.82 10.66
CA MET A 256 8.70 25.61 9.22
C MET A 256 7.52 26.07 8.36
N VAL A 257 6.28 25.81 8.81
CA VAL A 257 5.09 26.19 8.05
C VAL A 257 4.88 27.70 8.06
N LYS A 258 5.29 28.41 9.13
CA LYS A 258 5.19 29.88 9.21
C LYS A 258 5.98 30.58 8.09
N SER A 259 7.11 30.02 7.66
CA SER A 259 7.90 30.60 6.56
C SER A 259 7.33 30.28 5.17
N GLN A 260 6.32 29.40 5.07
CA GLN A 260 5.72 28.97 3.82
C GLN A 260 4.31 29.54 3.63
N LYS A 261 4.19 30.60 2.81
CA LYS A 261 2.91 31.29 2.58
C LYS A 261 1.88 30.46 1.80
N SER A 262 2.32 29.48 1.01
CA SER A 262 1.46 28.68 0.13
C SER A 262 0.95 27.36 0.73
N LEU A 263 1.39 27.02 1.96
CA LEU A 263 0.94 25.83 2.70
C LEU A 263 0.52 26.22 4.11
N LYS A 264 -0.69 25.82 4.52
CA LYS A 264 -1.17 25.96 5.89
C LYS A 264 -1.39 24.58 6.50
N ILE A 265 -0.79 24.32 7.65
CA ILE A 265 -1.03 23.09 8.43
C ILE A 265 -1.91 23.41 9.63
N LYS A 266 -3.07 22.77 9.71
CA LYS A 266 -3.92 22.77 10.90
C LYS A 266 -3.51 21.64 11.83
N PHE A 267 -2.99 21.99 12.99
CA PHE A 267 -2.52 21.02 13.96
C PHE A 267 -3.67 20.51 14.85
N SER A 268 -4.20 19.33 14.52
CA SER A 268 -5.29 18.72 15.28
C SER A 268 -4.85 18.35 16.70
N LYS A 269 -5.74 18.59 17.68
CA LYS A 269 -5.58 18.13 19.07
C LYS A 269 -5.90 16.64 19.23
N LYS A 270 -6.74 16.08 18.35
CA LYS A 270 -7.18 14.67 18.38
C LYS A 270 -6.60 13.90 17.21
N LYS A 271 -6.38 12.60 17.41
CA LYS A 271 -6.03 11.66 16.34
C LYS A 271 -7.11 11.69 15.27
N LEU A 272 -6.72 11.81 14.01
CA LEU A 272 -7.65 11.92 12.88
C LEU A 272 -7.91 10.57 12.23
N SER A 273 -6.92 9.68 12.25
CA SER A 273 -7.07 8.34 11.72
C SER A 273 -7.71 7.40 12.75
N LYS A 274 -8.39 6.36 12.26
CA LYS A 274 -8.92 5.26 13.09
C LYS A 274 -7.81 4.36 13.67
N TYR A 275 -6.55 4.62 13.34
CA TYR A 275 -5.43 3.77 13.74
C TYR A 275 -5.00 4.13 15.16
N SER A 276 -5.30 3.25 16.12
CA SER A 276 -4.80 3.41 17.49
C SER A 276 -3.32 3.07 17.54
N LEU A 277 -2.54 3.82 18.34
CA LEU A 277 -1.30 3.31 18.93
C LEU A 277 -1.66 2.04 19.68
N ASP A 278 -1.04 0.92 19.32
CA ASP A 278 -1.40 -0.43 19.76
C ASP A 278 -2.17 -0.52 21.10
N LYS A 279 -3.48 -0.74 20.99
CA LYS A 279 -4.15 -1.73 21.83
C LYS A 279 -4.43 -2.95 20.96
N LYS A 280 -3.43 -3.85 20.93
CA LYS A 280 -3.52 -5.27 20.55
C LYS A 280 -4.33 -5.57 19.27
N VAL A 281 -3.68 -5.54 18.11
CA VAL A 281 -4.07 -6.46 17.03
C VAL A 281 -3.48 -7.83 17.43
N LYS A 282 -4.33 -8.69 18.01
CA LYS A 282 -4.06 -10.12 18.22
C LYS A 282 -4.05 -10.84 16.88
#